data_AF-A0A453G1P0-F1
#
_entry.id   AF-A0A453G1P0-F1
#
_cell.length_a   1.000
_cell.length_b   1.000
_cell.length_c   1.000
_cell.angle_alpha   90.00
_cell.angle_beta   90.00
_cell.angle_gamma   90.00
#
_symmetry.space_group_name_H-M   'P 1'
#
loop_
_entity.id
_entity.type
_entity.pdbx_description
1 polymer ?
#
loop_
_entity_poly.entity_id
_entity_poly.type
_entity_poly.pdbx_seq_one_letter_code
_entity_poly.pdbx_strand_id
1 'polypeptide(L)'
;MLKVALRDKSDLFNSENPEEDKIKLGEPGWRERYYEDKFGARTPEQIEEIRRDVVLKYTEGLCWVMHYYYEGVCSWQWFYPYHYAPFASDLKGLGQLNITFELGSPFKPFDQLMGVFPAASSHALPVQYRQLMTDPSSPIIDFYPIDFEVDMNGKRFSWQGIAKLPFIDEARLLSEIKKVEHTLTPEEARRNSTMYNMLFVNGAHPISPYIYSLSSKFGHLPDNERNEIKEELNPKASGGMNGYISLCGGDPSPPVFRS
;
A
#
# COMPACT_ATOMS: atom_id res chain seq x y z
N MET A 1 0.15 -11.46 -31.89
CA MET A 1 -0.97 -10.54 -32.22
C MET A 1 -1.41 -9.72 -31.01
N LEU A 2 -1.82 -10.30 -29.88
CA LEU A 2 -2.31 -9.52 -28.72
C LEU A 2 -1.26 -8.56 -28.12
N LYS A 3 -0.02 -9.00 -27.91
CA LYS A 3 1.07 -8.14 -27.38
C LYS A 3 1.41 -6.95 -28.29
N VAL A 4 1.35 -7.15 -29.61
CA VAL A 4 1.63 -6.10 -30.59
C VAL A 4 0.46 -5.11 -30.58
N ALA A 5 -0.77 -5.59 -30.64
CA ALA A 5 -1.96 -4.74 -30.54
C ALA A 5 -2.04 -3.95 -29.22
N LEU A 6 -1.63 -4.54 -28.09
CA LEU A 6 -1.56 -3.84 -26.80
C LEU A 6 -0.47 -2.77 -26.79
N ARG A 7 0.69 -3.07 -27.39
CA ARG A 7 1.79 -2.10 -27.54
C ARG A 7 1.37 -0.93 -28.43
N ASP A 8 0.75 -1.21 -29.57
CA ASP A 8 0.31 -0.19 -30.52
C ASP A 8 -0.82 0.67 -29.94
N LYS A 9 -1.77 0.07 -29.21
CA LYS A 9 -2.78 0.83 -28.43
C LYS A 9 -2.19 1.68 -27.32
N SER A 10 -1.02 1.30 -26.77
CA SER A 10 -0.37 2.04 -25.70
C SER A 10 0.53 3.17 -26.21
N ASP A 11 0.97 3.15 -27.47
CA ASP A 11 1.88 4.13 -28.06
C ASP A 11 1.11 5.30 -28.70
N LEU A 12 0.88 6.35 -27.92
CA LEU A 12 0.04 7.48 -28.29
C LEU A 12 0.75 8.52 -29.16
N PHE A 13 2.05 8.35 -29.41
CA PHE A 13 2.82 9.28 -30.25
C PHE A 13 2.48 9.17 -31.75
N ASN A 14 1.87 8.06 -32.16
CA ASN A 14 1.36 7.83 -33.52
C ASN A 14 -0.17 8.01 -33.61
N SER A 15 -0.82 8.60 -32.59
CA SER A 15 -2.26 8.86 -32.66
C SER A 15 -2.54 9.95 -33.72
N GLU A 16 -3.66 9.83 -34.44
CA GLU A 16 -4.06 10.82 -35.46
C GLU A 16 -4.37 12.20 -34.84
N ASN A 17 -4.54 12.28 -33.52
CA ASN A 17 -4.79 13.51 -32.76
C ASN A 17 -3.79 13.61 -31.58
N PRO A 18 -2.61 14.23 -31.78
CA PRO A 18 -1.70 14.51 -30.68
C PRO A 18 -2.36 15.46 -29.68
N GLU A 19 -2.25 15.16 -28.38
CA GLU A 19 -2.74 16.06 -27.33
C GLU A 19 -2.01 17.40 -27.39
N GLU A 20 -2.75 18.50 -27.28
CA GLU A 20 -2.18 19.84 -27.22
C GLU A 20 -1.44 20.05 -25.89
N ASP A 21 -0.18 20.49 -25.94
CA ASP A 21 0.57 20.89 -24.75
C ASP A 21 0.01 22.22 -24.22
N LYS A 22 -0.89 22.12 -23.24
CA LYS A 22 -1.50 23.26 -22.55
C LYS A 22 -0.51 24.02 -21.67
N ILE A 23 0.51 23.35 -21.13
CA ILE A 23 1.42 23.94 -20.14
C ILE A 23 2.50 24.76 -20.84
N LYS A 24 3.02 24.27 -21.97
CA LYS A 24 4.10 24.91 -22.74
C LYS A 24 5.30 25.24 -21.85
N LEU A 25 5.91 24.21 -21.29
CA LEU A 25 7.06 24.35 -20.39
C LEU A 25 8.18 25.14 -21.09
N GLY A 26 8.67 26.19 -20.43
CA GLY A 26 9.71 27.08 -20.97
C GLY A 26 9.18 28.38 -21.58
N GLU A 27 7.89 28.49 -21.89
CA GLU A 27 7.27 29.74 -22.35
C GLU A 27 6.75 30.59 -21.17
N PRO A 28 6.87 31.93 -21.19
CA PRO A 28 6.36 32.80 -20.13
C PRO A 28 4.94 32.42 -19.69
N GLY A 29 4.71 32.36 -18.37
CA GLY A 29 3.43 31.92 -17.79
C GLY A 29 3.26 30.41 -17.61
N TRP A 30 4.29 29.58 -17.89
CA TRP A 30 4.19 28.12 -17.79
C TRP A 30 3.89 27.63 -16.38
N ARG A 31 4.31 28.35 -15.35
CA ARG A 31 4.11 27.95 -13.96
C ARG A 31 2.64 28.09 -13.58
N GLU A 32 2.03 29.21 -13.95
CA GLU A 32 0.62 29.48 -13.72
C GLU A 32 -0.25 28.46 -14.46
N ARG A 33 0.05 28.20 -15.74
CA ARG A 33 -0.64 27.17 -16.54
C ARG A 33 -0.50 25.77 -15.95
N TYR A 34 0.65 25.43 -15.37
CA TYR A 34 0.85 24.14 -14.72
C TYR A 34 -0.03 23.96 -13.50
N TYR A 35 -0.04 24.94 -12.57
CA TYR A 35 -0.85 24.85 -11.37
C TYR A 35 -2.35 24.94 -11.67
N GLU A 36 -2.73 25.70 -12.70
CA GLU A 36 -4.11 25.72 -13.20
C GLU A 36 -4.54 24.38 -13.79
N ASP A 37 -3.77 23.80 -14.73
CA ASP A 37 -4.14 22.55 -15.41
C ASP A 37 -4.04 21.31 -14.51
N LYS A 38 -2.97 21.21 -13.69
CA LYS A 38 -2.68 20.01 -12.91
C LYS A 38 -3.28 20.00 -11.50
N PHE A 39 -3.53 21.17 -10.93
CA PHE A 39 -4.07 21.31 -9.57
C PHE A 39 -5.40 22.08 -9.51
N GLY A 40 -5.88 22.62 -10.64
CA GLY A 40 -7.15 23.35 -10.69
C GLY A 40 -7.11 24.74 -10.03
N ALA A 41 -5.93 25.29 -9.79
CA ALA A 41 -5.76 26.59 -9.15
C ALA A 41 -6.19 27.74 -10.08
N ARG A 42 -7.13 28.60 -9.66
CA ARG A 42 -7.71 29.65 -10.52
C ARG A 42 -7.26 31.06 -10.16
N THR A 43 -6.75 31.27 -8.95
CA THR A 43 -6.25 32.58 -8.49
C THR A 43 -4.80 32.49 -8.06
N PRO A 44 -4.04 33.60 -8.09
CA PRO A 44 -2.67 33.63 -7.59
C PRO A 44 -2.56 33.15 -6.14
N GLU A 45 -3.53 33.48 -5.29
CA GLU A 45 -3.57 33.07 -3.88
C GLU A 45 -3.73 31.55 -3.75
N GLN A 46 -4.61 30.95 -4.57
CA GLN A 46 -4.79 29.49 -4.61
C GLN A 46 -3.52 28.78 -5.11
N ILE A 47 -2.87 29.33 -6.13
CA ILE A 47 -1.59 28.79 -6.63
C ILE A 47 -0.56 28.77 -5.50
N GLU A 48 -0.44 29.86 -4.75
CA GLU A 48 0.52 29.97 -3.64
C GLU A 48 0.19 29.02 -2.48
N GLU A 49 -1.09 28.88 -2.13
CA GLU A 49 -1.55 27.94 -1.10
C GLU A 49 -1.25 26.48 -1.48
N ILE A 50 -1.66 26.07 -2.69
CA ILE A 50 -1.41 24.74 -3.23
C ILE A 50 0.09 24.48 -3.33
N ARG A 51 0.87 25.42 -3.87
CA ARG A 51 2.33 25.27 -3.98
C ARG A 51 2.96 25.01 -2.61
N ARG A 52 2.56 25.76 -1.58
CA ARG A 52 3.09 25.58 -0.22
C ARG A 52 2.74 24.21 0.35
N ASP A 53 1.49 23.77 0.18
CA ASP A 53 1.07 22.46 0.70
C ASP A 53 1.73 21.30 -0.06
N VAL A 54 1.76 21.37 -1.39
CA VAL A 54 2.44 20.39 -2.26
C VAL A 54 3.92 20.28 -1.90
N VAL A 55 4.62 21.41 -1.67
CA VAL A 55 6.03 21.40 -1.23
C VAL A 55 6.19 20.74 0.14
N LEU A 56 5.31 21.04 1.09
CA LEU A 56 5.28 20.38 2.40
C LEU A 56 5.09 18.87 2.24
N LYS A 57 4.04 18.42 1.56
CA LYS A 57 3.72 17.00 1.35
C LYS A 57 4.78 16.27 0.55
N TYR A 58 5.39 16.91 -0.44
CA TYR A 58 6.49 16.32 -1.19
C TYR A 58 7.72 16.12 -0.31
N THR A 59 8.03 17.10 0.56
CA THR A 59 9.15 17.01 1.49
C THR A 59 8.90 15.98 2.58
N GLU A 60 7.68 15.91 3.13
CA GLU A 60 7.23 14.81 4.00
C GLU A 60 7.48 13.46 3.31
N GLY A 61 7.12 13.31 2.04
CA GLY A 61 7.34 12.07 1.30
C GLY A 61 8.80 11.68 1.13
N LEU A 62 9.68 12.65 0.87
CA LEU A 62 11.12 12.39 0.83
C LEU A 62 11.63 11.88 2.18
N CYS A 63 11.21 12.51 3.28
CA CYS A 63 11.55 12.06 4.63
C CYS A 63 10.98 10.67 4.93
N TRP A 64 9.71 10.41 4.57
CA TRP A 64 9.06 9.12 4.76
C TRP A 64 9.82 8.01 4.03
N VAL A 65 10.20 8.24 2.76
CA VAL A 65 10.99 7.28 1.98
C VAL A 65 12.35 7.03 2.63
N MET A 66 13.04 8.08 3.08
CA MET A 66 14.32 7.90 3.77
C MET A 66 14.18 7.07 5.05
N HIS A 67 13.19 7.36 5.90
CA HIS A 67 12.91 6.54 7.08
C HIS A 67 12.60 5.10 6.69
N TYR A 68 11.74 4.88 5.69
CA TYR A 68 11.36 3.54 5.21
C TYR A 68 12.57 2.65 4.89
N TYR A 69 13.56 3.20 4.20
CA TYR A 69 14.75 2.44 3.79
C TYR A 69 15.77 2.22 4.92
N TYR A 70 15.94 3.18 5.82
CA TYR A 70 17.02 3.14 6.81
C TYR A 70 16.57 2.70 8.22
N GLU A 71 15.32 2.97 8.58
CA GLU A 71 14.77 2.75 9.93
C GLU A 71 13.47 1.92 9.93
N GLY A 72 12.91 1.66 8.75
CA GLY A 72 11.62 0.99 8.58
C GLY A 72 10.45 1.98 8.47
N VAL A 73 9.23 1.44 8.41
CA VAL A 73 8.01 2.24 8.21
C VAL A 73 7.83 3.22 9.37
N CYS A 74 7.75 4.53 9.08
CA CYS A 74 7.49 5.57 10.08
C CYS A 74 6.02 6.02 10.14
N SER A 75 5.21 5.69 9.11
CA SER A 75 3.75 5.87 9.11
C SER A 75 3.12 4.92 8.10
N TRP A 76 2.13 4.13 8.53
CA TRP A 76 1.37 3.23 7.66
C TRP A 76 0.29 3.97 6.86
N GLN A 77 -0.23 5.08 7.37
CA GLN A 77 -1.32 5.85 6.76
C GLN A 77 -0.84 7.03 5.90
N TRP A 78 0.40 7.49 6.08
CA TRP A 78 0.91 8.62 5.31
C TRP A 78 0.95 8.27 3.81
N PHE A 79 0.43 9.18 3.00
CA PHE A 79 0.55 9.14 1.54
C PHE A 79 0.71 10.56 1.00
N TYR A 80 1.20 10.67 -0.24
CA TYR A 80 1.28 11.94 -0.96
C TYR A 80 -0.07 12.24 -1.64
N PRO A 81 -0.82 13.28 -1.22
CA PRO A 81 -2.21 13.48 -1.63
C PRO A 81 -2.37 14.26 -2.95
N TYR A 82 -1.41 14.10 -3.86
CA TYR A 82 -1.43 14.75 -5.17
C TYR A 82 -0.97 13.80 -6.27
N HIS A 83 -1.51 13.99 -7.47
CA HIS A 83 -1.10 13.24 -8.65
C HIS A 83 0.19 13.77 -9.29
N TYR A 84 0.58 15.00 -8.96
CA TYR A 84 1.70 15.71 -9.59
C TYR A 84 2.65 16.28 -8.54
N ALA A 85 3.93 16.42 -8.92
CA ALA A 85 4.97 16.99 -8.08
C ALA A 85 4.99 18.54 -8.14
N PRO A 86 5.58 19.25 -7.17
CA PRO A 86 5.93 20.65 -7.33
C PRO A 86 7.15 20.79 -8.26
N PHE A 87 7.45 22.02 -8.70
CA PHE A 87 8.72 22.27 -9.36
C PHE A 87 9.89 22.33 -8.37
N ALA A 88 11.09 21.96 -8.82
CA ALA A 88 12.30 22.12 -8.01
C ALA A 88 12.52 23.58 -7.54
N SER A 89 12.10 24.56 -8.34
CA SER A 89 12.16 25.98 -7.96
C SER A 89 11.24 26.37 -6.80
N ASP A 90 10.26 25.53 -6.47
CA ASP A 90 9.29 25.76 -5.40
C ASP A 90 9.78 25.18 -4.07
N LEU A 91 10.77 24.27 -4.10
CA LEU A 91 11.40 23.65 -2.94
C LEU A 91 12.31 24.64 -2.19
N LYS A 92 11.71 25.61 -1.52
CA LYS A 92 12.38 26.65 -0.73
C LYS A 92 11.92 26.59 0.72
N GLY A 93 12.79 27.02 1.64
CA GLY A 93 12.45 27.11 3.07
C GLY A 93 12.27 25.76 3.77
N LEU A 94 12.80 24.66 3.20
CA LEU A 94 12.58 23.30 3.71
C LEU A 94 13.03 23.10 5.16
N GLY A 95 14.08 23.80 5.61
CA GLY A 95 14.56 23.73 7.00
C GLY A 95 13.60 24.31 8.04
N GLN A 96 12.50 24.96 7.62
CA GLN A 96 11.46 25.47 8.52
C GLN A 96 10.30 24.48 8.68
N LEU A 97 10.27 23.41 7.89
CA LEU A 97 9.22 22.39 7.96
C LEU A 97 9.45 21.51 9.19
N ASN A 98 8.42 21.38 10.02
CA ASN A 98 8.41 20.42 11.11
C ASN A 98 7.68 19.16 10.66
N ILE A 99 8.44 18.10 10.35
CA ILE A 99 7.91 16.85 9.82
C ILE A 99 7.88 15.82 10.95
N THR A 100 6.69 15.36 11.28
CA THR A 100 6.46 14.29 12.24
C THR A 100 5.52 13.26 11.63
N PHE A 101 5.79 11.98 11.92
CA PHE A 101 4.98 10.87 11.43
C PHE A 101 4.30 10.17 12.60
N GLU A 102 3.04 9.79 12.40
CA GLU A 102 2.34 8.88 13.28
C GLU A 102 2.44 7.48 12.70
N LEU A 103 3.02 6.53 13.46
CA LEU A 103 3.26 5.17 12.98
C LEU A 103 1.97 4.50 12.52
N GLY A 104 0.94 4.55 13.38
CA GLY A 104 -0.33 3.87 13.13
C GLY A 104 -0.18 2.36 12.99
N SER A 105 -1.03 1.75 12.16
CA SER A 105 -1.04 0.30 11.94
C SER A 105 -1.29 -0.04 10.47
N PRO A 106 -0.73 -1.15 9.97
CA PRO A 106 -1.07 -1.63 8.64
C PRO A 106 -2.56 -1.95 8.54
N PHE A 107 -3.12 -1.76 7.34
CA PHE A 107 -4.43 -2.30 7.00
C PHE A 107 -4.49 -3.81 7.16
N LYS A 108 -5.67 -4.33 7.52
CA LYS A 108 -5.93 -5.76 7.38
C LYS A 108 -5.89 -6.14 5.90
N PRO A 109 -5.61 -7.40 5.56
CA PRO A 109 -5.54 -7.85 4.16
C PRO A 109 -6.76 -7.45 3.31
N PHE A 110 -7.98 -7.56 3.84
CA PHE A 110 -9.18 -7.17 3.09
C PHE A 110 -9.39 -5.65 3.03
N ASP A 111 -9.01 -4.90 4.06
CA ASP A 111 -9.04 -3.43 4.03
C ASP A 111 -8.10 -2.92 2.91
N GLN A 112 -6.90 -3.49 2.81
CA GLN A 112 -5.97 -3.19 1.73
C GLN A 112 -6.53 -3.58 0.35
N LEU A 113 -7.12 -4.77 0.21
CA LEU A 113 -7.70 -5.18 -1.07
C LEU A 113 -8.85 -4.26 -1.50
N MET A 114 -9.70 -3.85 -0.56
CA MET A 114 -10.74 -2.85 -0.81
C MET A 114 -10.14 -1.48 -1.17
N GLY A 115 -8.95 -1.15 -0.66
CA GLY A 115 -8.22 0.08 -0.96
C GLY A 115 -7.46 0.07 -2.29
N VAL A 116 -7.24 -1.09 -2.91
CA VAL A 116 -6.36 -1.24 -4.09
C VAL A 116 -7.10 -1.78 -5.31
N PHE A 117 -8.06 -2.67 -5.14
CA PHE A 117 -8.69 -3.35 -6.26
C PHE A 117 -9.75 -2.49 -6.94
N PRO A 118 -9.86 -2.56 -8.28
CA PRO A 118 -11.05 -2.07 -8.98
C PRO A 118 -12.23 -3.03 -8.73
N ALA A 119 -13.46 -2.54 -8.91
CA ALA A 119 -14.69 -3.34 -8.76
C ALA A 119 -14.70 -4.62 -9.63
N ALA A 120 -14.05 -4.60 -10.80
CA ALA A 120 -13.90 -5.77 -11.68
C ALA A 120 -13.15 -6.95 -11.01
N SER A 121 -12.31 -6.67 -10.00
CA SER A 121 -11.57 -7.69 -9.24
C SER A 121 -12.23 -8.05 -7.91
N SER A 122 -13.47 -7.62 -7.68
CA SER A 122 -14.22 -7.89 -6.43
C SER A 122 -14.37 -9.39 -6.12
N HIS A 123 -14.29 -10.26 -7.14
CA HIS A 123 -14.33 -11.72 -6.94
C HIS A 123 -13.23 -12.26 -6.00
N ALA A 124 -12.15 -11.53 -5.78
CA ALA A 124 -11.08 -11.88 -4.85
C ALA A 124 -11.41 -11.60 -3.37
N LEU A 125 -12.49 -10.86 -3.10
CA LEU A 125 -12.96 -10.50 -1.77
C LEU A 125 -14.13 -11.39 -1.29
N PRO A 126 -14.41 -11.42 0.03
CA PRO A 126 -15.62 -12.04 0.58
C PRO A 126 -16.90 -11.47 -0.04
N VAL A 127 -17.96 -12.27 -0.13
CA VAL A 127 -19.18 -11.94 -0.89
C VAL A 127 -19.79 -10.59 -0.49
N GLN A 128 -19.86 -10.28 0.81
CA GLN A 128 -20.46 -9.03 1.29
C GLN A 128 -19.58 -7.80 1.05
N TYR A 129 -18.26 -7.98 0.97
CA TYR A 129 -17.34 -6.90 0.63
C TYR A 129 -17.47 -6.48 -0.85
N ARG A 130 -17.80 -7.44 -1.74
CA ARG A 130 -18.00 -7.16 -3.18
C ARG A 130 -19.10 -6.13 -3.41
N GLN A 131 -20.18 -6.23 -2.64
CA GLN A 131 -21.32 -5.33 -2.75
C GLN A 131 -20.92 -3.88 -2.48
N LEU A 132 -19.99 -3.65 -1.55
CA LEU A 132 -19.47 -2.30 -1.29
C LEU A 132 -18.76 -1.68 -2.50
N MET A 133 -18.22 -2.49 -3.41
CA MET A 133 -17.55 -2.03 -4.63
C MET A 133 -18.46 -1.92 -5.85
N THR A 134 -19.59 -2.66 -5.87
CA THR A 134 -20.40 -2.82 -7.09
C THR A 134 -21.81 -2.29 -6.99
N ASP A 135 -22.37 -2.19 -5.77
CA ASP A 135 -23.72 -1.69 -5.57
C ASP A 135 -23.75 -0.17 -5.75
N PRO A 136 -24.55 0.37 -6.69
CA PRO A 136 -24.69 1.83 -6.86
C PRO A 136 -25.17 2.57 -5.61
N SER A 137 -25.78 1.88 -4.64
CA SER A 137 -26.22 2.44 -3.36
C SER A 137 -25.15 2.38 -2.26
N SER A 138 -23.98 1.79 -2.54
CA SER A 138 -22.88 1.71 -1.58
C SER A 138 -22.40 3.12 -1.18
N PRO A 139 -22.23 3.40 0.13
CA PRO A 139 -21.74 4.71 0.60
C PRO A 139 -20.31 5.05 0.19
N ILE A 140 -19.58 4.11 -0.41
CA ILE A 140 -18.20 4.26 -0.90
C ILE A 140 -18.07 3.89 -2.38
N ILE A 141 -19.18 3.87 -3.14
CA ILE A 141 -19.16 3.55 -4.57
C ILE A 141 -18.30 4.54 -5.38
N ASP A 142 -18.15 5.77 -4.89
CA ASP A 142 -17.31 6.81 -5.47
C ASP A 142 -15.81 6.46 -5.51
N PHE A 143 -15.36 5.48 -4.71
CA PHE A 143 -13.97 5.00 -4.74
C PHE A 143 -13.68 4.08 -5.93
N TYR A 144 -14.71 3.55 -6.60
CA TYR A 144 -14.56 2.51 -7.62
C TYR A 144 -15.13 2.94 -8.98
N PRO A 145 -14.59 4.00 -9.61
CA PRO A 145 -15.05 4.42 -10.93
C PRO A 145 -14.83 3.33 -11.96
N ILE A 146 -15.79 3.18 -12.89
CA ILE A 146 -15.69 2.22 -14.01
C ILE A 146 -14.62 2.68 -15.01
N ASP A 147 -14.59 3.98 -15.30
CA ASP A 147 -13.64 4.65 -16.18
C ASP A 147 -12.98 5.82 -15.45
N PHE A 148 -11.71 6.09 -15.76
CA PHE A 148 -10.94 7.19 -15.20
C PHE A 148 -10.03 7.83 -16.26
N GLU A 149 -9.66 9.08 -16.04
CA GLU A 149 -8.77 9.81 -16.93
C GLU A 149 -7.32 9.34 -16.74
N VAL A 150 -6.59 9.16 -17.84
CA VAL A 150 -5.14 8.95 -17.84
C VAL A 150 -4.49 10.17 -18.47
N ASP A 151 -3.83 10.99 -17.66
CA ASP A 151 -3.08 12.15 -18.15
C ASP A 151 -1.70 11.69 -18.62
N MET A 152 -1.44 11.81 -19.92
CA MET A 152 -0.17 11.40 -20.50
C MET A 152 1.01 12.24 -20.00
N ASN A 153 0.77 13.49 -19.58
CA ASN A 153 1.79 14.39 -19.03
C ASN A 153 3.10 14.41 -19.84
N GLY A 154 2.97 14.51 -21.17
CA GLY A 154 4.08 14.51 -22.12
C GLY A 154 4.79 13.16 -22.31
N LYS A 155 4.24 12.06 -21.80
CA LYS A 155 4.78 10.70 -21.97
C LYS A 155 4.25 10.05 -23.24
N ARG A 156 5.03 9.08 -23.74
CA ARG A 156 4.74 8.38 -25.00
C ARG A 156 3.75 7.25 -24.82
N PHE A 157 3.92 6.47 -23.76
CA PHE A 157 3.13 5.26 -23.56
C PHE A 157 2.11 5.44 -22.43
N SER A 158 0.90 4.92 -22.59
CA SER A 158 -0.19 5.09 -21.61
C SER A 158 0.14 4.58 -20.21
N TRP A 159 0.96 3.53 -20.10
CA TRP A 159 1.45 3.01 -18.81
C TRP A 159 2.44 3.95 -18.09
N GLN A 160 2.93 4.99 -18.77
CA GLN A 160 3.70 6.08 -18.17
C GLN A 160 2.82 7.27 -17.77
N GLY A 161 1.56 7.29 -18.23
CA GLY A 161 0.59 8.30 -17.88
C GLY A 161 0.15 8.19 -16.42
N ILE A 162 -0.48 9.24 -15.94
CA ILE A 162 -0.95 9.37 -14.56
C ILE A 162 -2.43 9.02 -14.56
N ALA A 163 -2.78 7.91 -13.91
CA ALA A 163 -4.16 7.53 -13.66
C ALA A 163 -4.76 8.49 -12.61
N LYS A 164 -5.73 9.32 -13.01
CA LYS A 164 -6.45 10.22 -12.11
C LYS A 164 -7.58 9.48 -11.42
N LEU A 165 -7.22 8.80 -10.34
CA LEU A 165 -8.17 8.11 -9.46
C LEU A 165 -8.48 8.98 -8.23
N PRO A 166 -9.69 8.89 -7.66
CA PRO A 166 -9.95 9.50 -6.38
C PRO A 166 -9.09 8.84 -5.30
N PHE A 167 -8.52 9.64 -4.39
CA PHE A 167 -7.88 9.10 -3.19
C PHE A 167 -8.95 8.58 -2.23
N ILE A 168 -8.70 7.41 -1.65
CA ILE A 168 -9.63 6.78 -0.71
C ILE A 168 -9.57 7.50 0.63
N ASP A 169 -10.75 7.83 1.16
CA ASP A 169 -10.91 8.23 2.54
C ASP A 169 -10.91 6.98 3.43
N GLU A 170 -9.79 6.78 4.15
CA GLU A 170 -9.58 5.63 5.04
C GLU A 170 -10.70 5.48 6.07
N ALA A 171 -11.14 6.57 6.70
CA ALA A 171 -12.13 6.52 7.75
C ALA A 171 -13.50 6.07 7.20
N ARG A 172 -13.89 6.58 6.02
CA ARG A 172 -15.10 6.12 5.31
C ARG A 172 -15.00 4.65 4.93
N LEU A 173 -13.86 4.24 4.36
CA LEU A 173 -13.64 2.85 3.93
C LEU A 173 -13.77 1.87 5.11
N LEU A 174 -13.02 2.11 6.19
CA LEU A 174 -13.00 1.23 7.36
C LEU A 174 -14.36 1.20 8.08
N SER A 175 -15.09 2.32 8.10
CA SER A 175 -16.44 2.40 8.66
C SER A 175 -17.42 1.47 7.94
N GLU A 176 -17.40 1.44 6.60
CA GLU A 176 -18.29 0.56 5.83
C GLU A 176 -17.86 -0.92 5.92
N ILE A 177 -16.55 -1.20 5.88
CA ILE A 177 -16.03 -2.56 6.04
C ILE A 177 -16.44 -3.15 7.39
N LYS A 178 -16.33 -2.38 8.47
CA LYS A 178 -16.68 -2.83 9.82
C LYS A 178 -18.14 -3.32 9.92
N LYS A 179 -19.05 -2.77 9.12
CA LYS A 179 -20.46 -3.20 9.10
C LYS A 179 -20.64 -4.61 8.55
N VAL A 180 -19.76 -5.06 7.65
CA VAL A 180 -19.84 -6.37 7.00
C VAL A 180 -18.81 -7.37 7.52
N GLU A 181 -17.83 -6.95 8.31
CA GLU A 181 -16.75 -7.81 8.81
C GLU A 181 -17.26 -9.02 9.63
N HIS A 182 -18.38 -8.88 10.34
CA HIS A 182 -19.01 -9.99 11.07
C HIS A 182 -19.52 -11.13 10.18
N THR A 183 -19.59 -10.92 8.86
CA THR A 183 -20.07 -11.91 7.88
C THR A 183 -18.96 -12.83 7.37
N LEU A 184 -17.70 -12.57 7.74
CA LEU A 184 -16.57 -13.40 7.35
C LEU A 184 -16.73 -14.83 7.89
N THR A 185 -16.50 -15.81 7.02
CA THR A 185 -16.33 -17.19 7.47
C THR A 185 -15.07 -17.33 8.32
N PRO A 186 -14.92 -18.41 9.13
CA PRO A 186 -13.69 -18.63 9.90
C PRO A 186 -12.42 -18.67 9.04
N GLU A 187 -12.52 -19.18 7.80
CA GLU A 187 -11.40 -19.21 6.85
C GLU A 187 -11.01 -17.81 6.38
N GLU A 188 -12.01 -17.00 6.02
CA GLU A 188 -11.79 -15.62 5.57
C GLU A 188 -11.29 -14.73 6.71
N ALA A 189 -11.82 -14.90 7.92
CA ALA A 189 -11.36 -14.21 9.12
C ALA A 189 -9.89 -14.52 9.41
N ARG A 190 -9.48 -15.79 9.24
CA ARG A 190 -8.07 -16.20 9.33
C ARG A 190 -7.22 -15.49 8.27
N ARG A 191 -7.67 -15.42 7.02
CA ARG A 191 -6.94 -14.69 5.96
C ARG A 191 -6.91 -13.17 6.17
N ASN A 192 -7.84 -12.62 6.95
CA ASN A 192 -7.88 -11.21 7.30
C ASN A 192 -7.08 -10.86 8.56
N SER A 193 -6.32 -11.80 9.13
CA SER A 193 -5.47 -11.56 10.31
C SER A 193 -3.99 -11.51 9.97
N THR A 194 -3.21 -10.89 10.85
CA THR A 194 -1.74 -10.95 10.79
C THR A 194 -1.27 -12.36 11.08
N MET A 195 -0.33 -12.86 10.26
CA MET A 195 0.29 -14.17 10.42
C MET A 195 1.72 -14.07 10.92
N TYR A 196 2.27 -15.20 11.34
CA TYR A 196 3.66 -15.31 11.79
C TYR A 196 4.58 -15.75 10.67
N ASN A 197 5.84 -15.32 10.75
CA ASN A 197 6.91 -15.87 9.92
C ASN A 197 7.21 -17.30 10.37
N MET A 198 7.34 -18.22 9.41
CA MET A 198 7.58 -19.64 9.68
C MET A 198 9.05 -19.99 9.43
N LEU A 199 9.68 -20.67 10.40
CA LEU A 199 11.02 -21.22 10.27
C LEU A 199 10.94 -22.74 10.10
N PHE A 200 11.40 -23.24 8.95
CA PHE A 200 11.48 -24.67 8.66
C PHE A 200 12.93 -25.14 8.77
N VAL A 201 13.16 -26.21 9.53
CA VAL A 201 14.49 -26.76 9.73
C VAL A 201 14.48 -28.27 9.48
N ASN A 202 15.56 -28.78 8.91
CA ASN A 202 15.74 -30.22 8.79
C ASN A 202 15.92 -30.84 10.18
N GLY A 203 15.36 -32.03 10.44
CA GLY A 203 15.50 -32.70 11.74
C GLY A 203 16.95 -32.92 12.19
N ALA A 204 17.91 -33.02 11.26
CA ALA A 204 19.34 -33.13 11.54
C ALA A 204 20.05 -31.78 11.77
N HIS A 205 19.36 -30.65 11.63
CA HIS A 205 19.95 -29.33 11.84
C HIS A 205 20.31 -29.12 13.33
N PRO A 206 21.44 -28.47 13.68
CA PRO A 206 21.86 -28.29 15.08
C PRO A 206 20.86 -27.54 15.97
N ILE A 207 19.91 -26.82 15.37
CA ILE A 207 18.84 -26.10 16.07
C ILE A 207 17.64 -26.99 16.43
N SER A 208 17.48 -28.13 15.77
CA SER A 208 16.32 -29.01 15.94
C SER A 208 16.17 -29.53 17.38
N PRO A 209 17.24 -29.92 18.11
CA PRO A 209 17.13 -30.25 19.54
C PRO A 209 16.56 -29.12 20.40
N TYR A 210 16.80 -27.85 20.05
CA TYR A 210 16.25 -26.70 20.77
C TYR A 210 14.74 -26.57 20.55
N ILE A 211 14.28 -26.77 19.32
CA ILE A 211 12.84 -26.78 18.99
C ILE A 211 12.12 -27.94 19.69
N TYR A 212 12.71 -29.14 19.70
CA TYR A 212 12.13 -30.28 20.42
C TYR A 212 12.11 -30.07 21.94
N SER A 213 13.15 -29.46 22.50
CA SER A 213 13.17 -29.06 23.92
C SER A 213 12.06 -28.06 24.23
N LEU A 214 11.85 -27.08 23.33
CA LEU A 214 10.78 -26.11 23.47
C LEU A 214 9.41 -26.77 23.46
N SER A 215 9.18 -27.65 22.49
CA SER A 215 7.95 -28.44 22.36
C SER A 215 7.71 -29.33 23.58
N SER A 216 8.76 -29.95 24.13
CA SER A 216 8.64 -30.77 25.35
C SER A 216 8.21 -29.95 26.57
N LYS A 217 8.67 -28.70 26.67
CA LYS A 217 8.34 -27.80 27.80
C LYS A 217 6.93 -27.23 27.69
N PHE A 218 6.52 -26.77 26.50
CA PHE A 218 5.32 -25.94 26.35
C PHE A 218 4.29 -26.48 25.36
N GLY A 219 4.55 -27.61 24.69
CA GLY A 219 3.65 -28.19 23.70
C GLY A 219 2.28 -28.61 24.25
N HIS A 220 2.16 -28.77 25.57
CA HIS A 220 0.90 -29.09 26.25
C HIS A 220 -0.02 -27.87 26.45
N LEU A 221 0.49 -26.65 26.26
CA LEU A 221 -0.26 -25.42 26.42
C LEU A 221 -1.15 -25.14 25.18
N PRO A 222 -2.26 -24.42 25.33
CA PRO A 222 -3.08 -24.01 24.21
C PRO A 222 -2.32 -23.06 23.26
N ASP A 223 -2.72 -23.01 21.98
CA ASP A 223 -1.99 -22.28 20.92
C ASP A 223 -1.77 -20.80 21.25
N ASN A 224 -2.78 -20.14 21.84
CA ASN A 224 -2.70 -18.74 22.24
C ASN A 224 -1.61 -18.48 23.29
N GLU A 225 -1.43 -19.38 24.26
CA GLU A 225 -0.37 -19.26 25.26
C GLU A 225 1.01 -19.60 24.68
N ARG A 226 1.08 -20.58 23.77
CA ARG A 226 2.34 -20.94 23.09
C ARG A 226 2.89 -19.81 22.22
N ASN A 227 2.02 -19.08 21.54
CA ASN A 227 2.42 -17.96 20.67
C ASN A 227 3.07 -16.79 21.46
N GLU A 228 2.75 -16.66 22.74
CA GLU A 228 3.36 -15.64 23.61
C GLU A 228 4.74 -16.06 24.14
N ILE A 229 5.05 -17.35 24.12
CA ILE A 229 6.34 -17.87 24.58
C ILE A 229 7.38 -17.67 23.47
N LYS A 230 8.29 -16.73 23.69
CA LYS A 230 9.39 -16.39 22.78
C LYS A 230 10.71 -16.85 23.38
N GLU A 231 11.39 -17.78 22.72
CA GLU A 231 12.74 -18.20 23.07
C GLU A 231 13.76 -17.61 22.13
N GLU A 232 14.86 -17.12 22.70
CA GLU A 232 15.96 -16.58 21.92
C GLU A 232 16.68 -17.69 21.14
N LEU A 233 16.91 -17.43 19.86
CA LEU A 233 17.60 -18.34 18.99
C LEU A 233 19.09 -18.35 19.32
N ASN A 234 19.68 -19.53 19.54
CA ASN A 234 21.12 -19.62 19.77
C ASN A 234 21.90 -19.37 18.45
N PRO A 235 22.66 -18.27 18.32
CA PRO A 235 23.32 -17.93 17.05
C PRO A 235 24.39 -18.94 16.63
N LYS A 236 25.02 -19.64 17.58
CA LYS A 236 26.02 -20.67 17.26
C LYS A 236 25.36 -21.91 16.66
N ALA A 237 24.24 -22.35 17.22
CA ALA A 237 23.50 -23.50 16.73
C ALA A 237 22.72 -23.20 15.44
N SER A 238 22.35 -21.94 15.21
CA SER A 238 21.59 -21.51 14.03
C SER A 238 22.48 -21.10 12.84
N GLY A 239 23.81 -21.12 12.98
CA GLY A 239 24.72 -20.67 11.92
C GLY A 239 24.77 -19.15 11.75
N GLY A 240 24.48 -18.40 12.81
CA GLY A 240 24.55 -16.94 12.87
C GLY A 240 23.19 -16.24 12.75
N MET A 241 22.07 -16.97 12.77
CA MET A 241 20.75 -16.35 12.85
C MET A 241 20.44 -15.90 14.28
N ASN A 242 19.84 -14.72 14.39
CA ASN A 242 19.45 -14.09 15.64
C ASN A 242 17.92 -13.92 15.66
N GLY A 243 17.35 -13.74 16.84
CA GLY A 243 15.95 -13.41 17.01
C GLY A 243 15.26 -14.37 17.96
N TYR A 244 13.94 -14.48 17.83
CA TYR A 244 13.11 -15.29 18.72
C TYR A 244 12.29 -16.29 17.92
N ILE A 245 12.08 -17.46 18.50
CA ILE A 245 11.18 -18.48 17.99
C ILE A 245 10.08 -18.79 19.01
N SER A 246 8.92 -19.15 18.48
CA SER A 246 7.76 -19.63 19.24
C SER A 246 7.29 -20.94 18.60
N LEU A 247 6.60 -21.78 19.38
CA LEU A 247 6.04 -23.02 18.83
C LEU A 247 4.86 -22.70 17.93
N CYS A 248 4.81 -23.31 16.75
CA CYS A 248 3.61 -23.30 15.93
C CYS A 248 2.49 -24.12 16.61
N GLY A 249 1.25 -23.89 16.20
CA GLY A 249 0.13 -24.77 16.56
C GLY A 249 0.36 -26.19 16.04
N GLY A 250 -0.10 -27.19 16.81
CA GLY A 250 0.09 -28.62 16.47
C GLY A 250 1.49 -29.18 16.72
N ASP A 251 1.80 -30.30 16.06
CA ASP A 251 3.08 -31.02 16.16
C ASP A 251 4.19 -30.25 15.42
N PRO A 252 5.39 -30.02 16.02
CA PRO A 252 6.52 -29.39 15.33
C PRO A 252 7.09 -30.20 14.15
N SER A 253 6.77 -31.48 14.03
CA SER A 253 7.16 -32.34 12.89
C SER A 253 5.92 -33.03 12.28
N PRO A 254 4.95 -32.25 11.74
CA PRO A 254 3.72 -32.84 11.27
C PRO A 254 3.94 -33.54 9.91
N PRO A 255 3.26 -34.67 9.64
CA PRO A 255 3.34 -35.33 8.33
C PRO A 255 2.72 -34.48 7.21
N VAL A 256 1.83 -33.54 7.55
CA VAL A 256 1.21 -32.56 6.65
C VAL A 256 1.08 -31.22 7.38
N PHE A 257 1.63 -30.14 6.81
CA PHE A 257 1.49 -28.80 7.37
C PHE A 257 0.08 -28.23 7.16
N ARG A 258 -0.47 -27.60 8.20
CA ARG A 258 -1.66 -26.76 8.11
C ARG A 258 -1.31 -25.40 8.72
N SER A 259 -1.52 -24.33 7.96
CA SER A 259 -1.38 -22.94 8.42
C SER A 259 -2.66 -22.43 9.05
#